data_AF-A0AAJ3CFW5-F1
#
_entry.id   AF-A0AAJ3CFW5-F1
#
_cell.length_a   1.000
_cell.length_b   1.000
_cell.length_c   1.000
_cell.angle_alpha   90.00
_cell.angle_beta   90.00
_cell.angle_gamma   90.00
#
_symmetry.space_group_name_H-M   'P 1'
#
loop_
_entity.id
_entity.type
_entity.pdbx_description
1 polymer ?
#
loop_
_entity_poly.entity_id
_entity_poly.type
_entity_poly.pdbx_seq_one_letter_code
_entity_poly.pdbx_strand_id
1 'polypeptide(L)' 'MADQNTGNRGFASMDEDKQREIASKGGKAAHASGNAHEFDSEEAREAGRKGGESVSQDREHMADIGRKGGESSGGGNR' A
#
# COMPACT_ATOMS: atom_id res chain seq x y z
N MET A 1 20.88 25.92 34.80
CA MET A 1 20.92 26.07 33.33
C MET A 1 20.32 24.81 32.72
N ALA A 2 19.18 24.92 32.01
CA ALA A 2 18.58 23.81 31.26
C ALA A 2 19.07 23.91 29.81
N ASP A 3 19.75 22.86 29.33
CA ASP A 3 20.37 22.79 28.01
C ASP A 3 19.29 22.65 26.92
N GLN A 4 19.06 23.74 26.19
CA GLN A 4 18.17 23.81 25.04
C GLN A 4 18.93 23.34 23.80
N ASN A 5 19.10 22.02 23.66
CA ASN A 5 19.57 21.40 22.42
C ASN A 5 18.56 20.36 21.92
N THR A 6 17.42 20.85 21.43
CA THR A 6 16.44 20.06 20.67
C THR A 6 16.80 20.02 19.18
N GLY A 7 18.07 19.75 18.86
CA GLY A 7 18.47 19.48 17.47
C GLY A 7 17.85 18.19 16.95
N ASN A 8 17.24 18.25 15.76
CA ASN A 8 16.84 17.14 14.86
C ASN A 8 16.74 15.73 15.51
N ARG A 9 15.86 15.56 16.48
CA ARG A 9 15.59 14.25 17.11
C ARG A 9 14.20 13.78 16.74
N GLY A 10 14.12 12.58 16.18
CA GLY A 10 12.87 11.92 15.85
C GLY A 10 12.92 11.18 14.52
N PHE A 11 11.94 10.32 14.30
CA PHE A 11 11.83 9.50 13.09
C PHE A 11 11.75 10.33 11.80
N ALA A 12 11.12 11.50 11.88
CA ALA A 12 10.98 12.44 10.77
C ALA A 12 12.25 13.27 10.49
N SER A 13 13.20 13.31 11.42
CA SER A 13 14.47 14.04 11.28
C SER A 13 15.65 13.15 10.87
N MET A 14 15.41 11.86 10.63
CA MET A 14 16.41 10.91 10.14
C MET A 14 16.59 10.98 8.63
N ASP A 15 17.72 10.47 8.13
CA ASP A 15 17.94 10.26 6.69
C ASP A 15 16.86 9.34 6.09
N GLU A 16 16.43 9.64 4.86
CA GLU A 16 15.32 8.93 4.19
C GLU A 16 15.57 7.43 4.05
N ASP A 17 16.80 7.03 3.71
CA ASP A 17 17.18 5.62 3.58
C ASP A 17 17.01 4.88 4.91
N LYS A 18 17.43 5.52 6.00
CA LYS A 18 17.33 4.97 7.35
C LYS A 18 15.88 4.90 7.81
N GLN A 19 15.10 5.94 7.51
CA GLN A 19 13.66 5.97 7.79
C GLN A 19 12.93 4.85 7.06
N ARG A 20 13.23 4.65 5.76
CA ARG A 20 12.65 3.59 4.93
C ARG A 20 13.01 2.20 5.44
N GLU A 21 14.26 1.99 5.85
CA GLU A 21 14.70 0.72 6.42
C GLU A 21 13.96 0.41 7.72
N ILE A 22 13.84 1.38 8.63
CA ILE A 22 13.15 1.19 9.90
C ILE A 22 11.64 0.96 9.67
N ALA A 23 11.00 1.71 8.76
CA ALA A 23 9.60 1.51 8.40
C ALA A 23 9.36 0.10 7.83
N SER A 24 10.26 -0.36 6.94
CA SER A 24 10.22 -1.69 6.35
C SER A 24 10.37 -2.78 7.42
N LYS A 25 11.33 -2.63 8.34
CA LYS A 25 11.52 -3.55 9.47
C LYS A 25 10.31 -3.56 10.41
N GLY A 26 9.73 -2.40 10.70
CA GLY A 26 8.53 -2.26 11.54
C GLY A 26 7.32 -2.97 10.93
N GLY A 27 7.07 -2.79 9.63
CA GLY A 27 5.99 -3.50 8.92
C GLY A 27 6.17 -5.02 8.94
N LYS A 28 7.38 -5.51 8.64
CA LYS A 28 7.70 -6.95 8.71
C LYS A 28 7.53 -7.52 10.12
N ALA A 29 7.97 -6.79 11.14
CA ALA A 29 7.83 -7.20 12.53
C ALA A 29 6.36 -7.21 12.99
N ALA A 30 5.55 -6.24 12.55
CA ALA A 30 4.12 -6.20 12.84
C ALA A 30 3.39 -7.40 12.23
N HIS A 31 3.74 -7.77 10.99
CA HIS A 31 3.23 -9.00 10.36
C HIS A 31 3.71 -10.27 11.08
N ALA A 32 5.00 -10.37 11.40
CA ALA A 32 5.56 -11.56 12.05
C ALA A 32 5.07 -11.76 13.50
N SER A 33 4.69 -10.67 14.20
CA SER A 33 4.20 -10.71 15.58
C SER A 33 2.69 -10.92 15.69
N GLY A 34 1.96 -11.03 14.56
CA GLY A 34 0.50 -11.22 14.55
C GLY A 34 -0.28 -10.00 15.08
N ASN A 35 0.39 -8.85 15.26
CA ASN A 35 -0.22 -7.61 15.74
C ASN A 35 -0.70 -6.74 14.55
N ALA A 36 -0.19 -7.00 13.35
CA ALA A 36 -0.85 -6.61 12.12
C ALA A 36 -2.00 -7.58 11.85
N HIS A 37 -3.12 -7.03 11.37
CA HIS A 37 -4.22 -7.83 10.86
C HIS A 37 -3.69 -8.79 9.78
N GLU A 38 -3.79 -10.10 10.03
CA GLU A 38 -3.53 -11.11 9.01
C GLU A 38 -4.62 -10.95 7.95
N PHE A 39 -4.25 -10.40 6.79
CA PHE A 39 -5.12 -10.43 5.62
C PHE A 39 -5.30 -11.88 5.22
N ASP A 40 -6.30 -12.54 5.78
CA ASP A 40 -6.72 -13.84 5.31
C ASP A 40 -7.16 -13.71 3.84
N SER A 41 -7.00 -14.79 3.08
CA SER A 41 -7.41 -14.81 1.67
C SER A 41 -8.90 -14.49 1.49
N GLU A 42 -9.73 -14.83 2.48
CA GLU A 42 -11.15 -14.49 2.51
C GLU A 42 -11.37 -12.99 2.70
N GLU A 43 -10.66 -12.34 3.62
CA GLU A 43 -10.79 -10.90 3.84
C GLU A 43 -10.28 -10.09 2.65
N ALA A 44 -9.14 -10.48 2.06
CA ALA A 44 -8.64 -9.86 0.84
C ALA A 44 -9.66 -9.99 -0.32
N ARG A 45 -10.34 -11.14 -0.41
CA ARG A 45 -11.39 -11.38 -1.40
C ARG A 45 -12.63 -10.54 -1.12
N GLU A 46 -13.05 -10.40 0.13
CA GLU A 46 -14.19 -9.58 0.52
C GLU A 46 -13.93 -8.09 0.27
N ALA A 47 -12.76 -7.60 0.66
CA ALA A 47 -12.32 -6.22 0.40
C ALA A 47 -12.25 -5.94 -1.11
N GLY A 48 -11.69 -6.88 -1.89
CA GLY A 48 -11.65 -6.80 -3.34
C GLY A 48 -13.05 -6.77 -3.97
N ARG A 49 -13.96 -7.62 -3.48
CA ARG A 49 -15.37 -7.64 -3.92
C ARG A 49 -16.04 -6.30 -3.64
N LYS A 50 -15.96 -5.79 -2.40
CA LYS A 50 -16.59 -4.52 -1.99
C LYS A 50 -16.02 -3.31 -2.75
N GLY A 51 -14.71 -3.30 -2.97
CA GLY A 51 -14.06 -2.29 -3.80
C GLY A 51 -14.55 -2.35 -5.25
N GLY A 52 -14.61 -3.55 -5.83
CA GLY A 52 -15.16 -3.77 -7.17
C GLY A 52 -16.62 -3.36 -7.31
N GLU A 53 -17.46 -3.67 -6.31
CA GLU A 53 -18.88 -3.25 -6.26
C GLU A 53 -19.01 -1.72 -6.23
N SER A 54 -18.12 -1.03 -5.52
CA SER A 54 -18.14 0.44 -5.44
C SER A 54 -17.71 1.08 -6.76
N VAL A 55 -16.65 0.56 -7.38
CA VAL A 55 -16.09 1.10 -8.63
C VAL A 55 -16.95 0.71 -9.85
N SER A 56 -17.64 -0.43 -9.82
CA SER A 56 -18.46 -0.92 -10.95
C SER A 56 -19.73 -0.13 -11.21
N GLN A 57 -20.13 0.76 -10.29
CA GLN A 57 -21.24 1.69 -10.50
C GLN A 57 -20.95 2.72 -11.59
N ASP A 58 -19.66 3.04 -11.81
CA ASP A 58 -19.23 3.91 -12.89
C ASP A 58 -18.90 3.10 -14.15
N ARG A 59 -19.86 3.07 -15.07
CA ARG A 59 -19.76 2.34 -16.33
C ARG A 59 -18.71 2.94 -17.27
N GLU A 60 -18.51 4.25 -17.26
CA GLU A 60 -17.53 4.93 -18.12
C GLU A 60 -16.11 4.59 -17.66
N HIS A 61 -15.87 4.69 -16.35
CA HIS A 61 -14.61 4.30 -15.74
C HIS A 61 -14.28 2.81 -15.97
N MET A 62 -15.26 1.91 -15.85
CA MET A 62 -15.06 0.49 -16.14
C MET A 62 -14.72 0.21 -17.61
N ALA A 63 -15.33 0.95 -18.54
CA ALA A 63 -15.00 0.84 -19.96
C ALA A 63 -13.56 1.27 -20.25
N ASP A 64 -13.08 2.33 -19.59
CA ASP A 64 -11.70 2.81 -19.73
C ASP A 64 -10.68 1.83 -19.13
N ILE A 65 -10.97 1.25 -17.97
CA ILE A 65 -10.15 0.17 -17.38
C ILE A 65 -10.09 -1.02 -18.33
N GLY A 66 -11.24 -1.46 -18.86
CA GLY A 66 -11.31 -2.59 -19.79
C GLY A 66 -10.54 -2.34 -21.08
N ARG A 67 -10.64 -1.14 -21.65
CA ARG A 67 -9.88 -0.71 -22.84
C ARG A 67 -8.38 -0.77 -22.56
N LYS A 68 -7.92 -0.15 -21.47
CA LYS A 68 -6.51 -0.13 -21.07
C LYS A 68 -5.95 -1.54 -20.79
N GLY A 69 -6.76 -2.40 -20.18
CA GLY A 69 -6.43 -3.80 -19.95
C GLY A 69 -6.30 -4.59 -21.27
N GLY A 70 -7.21 -4.36 -22.21
CA GLY A 70 -7.16 -4.93 -23.56
C GLY A 70 -5.94 -4.47 -24.36
N GLU A 71 -5.58 -3.19 -24.27
CA GLU A 71 -4.38 -2.64 -24.92
C GLU A 71 -3.09 -3.24 -24.35
N SER A 72 -3.05 -3.47 -23.04
CA SER A 72 -1.89 -4.06 -22.35
C SER A 72 -1.74 -5.56 -22.59
N SER A 73 -2.85 -6.28 -22.87
CA SER A 73 -2.86 -7.73 -23.09
C SER A 73 -2.90 -8.13 -24.56
N GLY A 74 -3.32 -7.23 -25.46
CA GLY A 74 -3.40 -7.44 -26.91
C GLY A 74 -2.06 -7.30 -27.65
N GLY A 75 -1.00 -6.81 -26.99
CA GLY A 75 0.35 -6.67 -27.56
C GLY A 75 1.23 -7.93 -27.47
N GLY A 76 0.66 -9.07 -27.09
CA GLY A 76 1.34 -10.37 -27.10
C GLY A 76 1.50 -10.91 -28.51
N ASN A 77 2.52 -10.40 -29.21
CA ASN A 77 3.13 -10.90 -30.44
C ASN A 77 2.71 -12.34 -30.81
N ARG A 78 1.86 -12.50 -31.83
CA ARG A 78 1.75 -13.73 -32.64
C ARG A 78 2.37 -13.47 -34.00
#